data_AF-A0A949Z2H6-F1
#
_entry.id   AF-A0A949Z2H6-F1
#
_cell.length_a   1.000
_cell.length_b   1.000
_cell.length_c   1.000
_cell.angle_alpha   90.00
_cell.angle_beta   90.00
_cell.angle_gamma   90.00
#
_symmetry.space_group_name_H-M   'P 1'
#
loop_
_entity.id
_entity.type
_entity.pdbx_description
1 polymer ?
#
loop_
_entity_poly.entity_id
_entity_poly.type
_entity_poly.pdbx_seq_one_letter_code
_entity_poly.pdbx_strand_id
1 'polypeptide(L)' 'MASLYSVCDGDGPREVVLHLGQQEPDEIHVSVRESGRGIDATDMARVFEPFFTTKPTGIGMRLAIVR' A
#
# COMPACT_ATOMS: atom_id res chain seq x y z
N MET A 1 -5.72 18.44 5.53
CA MET A 1 -5.00 17.22 5.98
C MET A 1 -6.02 16.31 6.65
N ALA A 2 -6.58 15.34 5.93
CA ALA A 2 -7.46 14.34 6.51
C ALA A 2 -6.63 13.06 6.68
N SER A 3 -6.41 12.64 7.92
CA SER A 3 -5.74 11.38 8.25
C SER A 3 -6.79 10.44 8.80
N LEU A 4 -7.02 9.31 8.12
CA LEU A 4 -7.85 8.22 8.61
C LEU A 4 -6.92 7.10 9.08
N TYR A 5 -7.11 6.67 10.32
CA TYR A 5 -6.42 5.54 10.91
C TYR A 5 -7.26 4.29 10.66
N SER A 6 -6.68 3.26 10.06
CA SER A 6 -7.30 1.93 9.95
C SER A 6 -6.47 0.93 10.75
N VAL A 7 -7.14 0.26 11.71
CA VAL A 7 -6.59 -0.84 12.50
C VAL A 7 -7.07 -2.14 11.85
N CYS A 8 -6.14 -2.95 11.36
CA CYS A 8 -6.43 -4.27 10.79
C CYS A 8 -5.77 -5.35 11.66
N ASP A 9 -6.53 -6.38 12.02
CA ASP A 9 -6.11 -7.47 12.93
C ASP A 9 -4.91 -8.28 12.40
N GLY A 10 -3.82 -8.31 13.18
CA GLY A 10 -2.69 -9.23 13.02
C GLY A 10 -1.37 -8.80 13.70
N ASP A 11 -1.00 -9.50 14.79
CA ASP A 11 0.27 -9.52 15.54
C ASP A 11 0.76 -8.19 16.19
N GLY A 12 -0.19 -7.42 16.71
CA GLY A 12 0.02 -6.08 17.27
C GLY A 12 -0.71 -5.01 16.46
N PRO A 13 -0.88 -3.79 16.99
CA PRO A 13 -1.56 -2.74 16.25
C PRO A 13 -0.73 -2.34 15.03
N ARG A 14 -1.24 -2.64 13.84
CA ARG A 14 -0.71 -2.10 12.58
C ARG A 14 -1.38 -0.76 12.32
N GLU A 15 -0.56 0.25 12.07
CA GLU A 15 -1.04 1.56 11.69
C GLU A 15 -1.06 1.65 10.16
N VAL A 16 -2.24 1.88 9.60
CA VAL A 16 -2.41 2.31 8.22
C VAL A 16 -2.83 3.77 8.23
N VAL A 17 -2.06 4.61 7.54
CA VAL A 17 -2.32 6.05 7.42
C VAL A 17 -2.62 6.38 5.97
N LEU A 18 -3.74 7.06 5.75
CA LEU A 18 -4.13 7.61 4.46
C LEU A 18 -3.88 9.11 4.45
N HIS A 19 -3.15 9.59 3.45
CA HIS A 19 -2.92 11.01 3.24
C HIS A 19 -3.58 11.43 1.93
N LEU A 20 -4.34 12.51 2.01
CA LEU A 20 -4.91 13.20 0.86
C LEU A 20 -4.28 14.58 0.78
N GLY A 21 -3.72 14.89 -0.39
CA GLY A 21 -3.12 16.18 -0.68
C GLY A 21 -3.42 16.59 -2.11
N GLN A 22 -3.19 17.85 -2.39
CA GLN A 22 -3.23 18.40 -3.74
C GLN A 22 -1.83 18.90 -4.04
N GLN A 23 -1.18 18.32 -5.04
CA GLN A 23 0.17 18.74 -5.46
C GLN A 23 0.08 19.77 -6.59
N GLU A 24 -0.91 19.62 -7.47
CA GLU A 24 -1.20 20.53 -8.58
C GLU A 24 -2.70 20.91 -8.58
N PRO A 25 -3.09 22.05 -9.18
CA PRO A 25 -4.48 22.55 -9.15
C PRO A 25 -5.55 21.55 -9.64
N ASP A 26 -5.18 20.59 -10.49
CA ASP A 26 -6.10 19.61 -11.08
C ASP A 26 -5.77 18.15 -10.68
N GLU A 27 -4.92 17.94 -9.68
CA GLU A 27 -4.48 16.60 -9.27
C GLU A 27 -4.66 16.39 -7.75
N ILE A 28 -5.30 15.27 -7.40
CA ILE A 28 -5.36 14.80 -6.01
C ILE A 28 -4.36 13.68 -5.84
N HIS A 29 -3.41 13.88 -4.93
CA HIS A 29 -2.47 12.88 -4.51
C HIS A 29 -3.02 12.11 -3.31
N VAL A 30 -3.12 10.79 -3.45
CA VAL A 30 -3.48 9.87 -2.38
C VAL A 30 -2.26 9.02 -2.05
N SER A 31 -1.81 9.04 -0.80
CA SER A 31 -0.76 8.13 -0.33
C SER A 31 -1.23 7.26 0.83
N VAL A 32 -0.73 6.02 0.82
CA VAL A 32 -1.03 5.00 1.84
C VAL A 32 0.28 4.58 2.48
N ARG A 33 0.36 4.68 3.81
CA ARG A 33 1.50 4.20 4.61
C ARG A 33 1.02 3.08 5.52
N GLU A 34 1.78 2.01 5.63
CA GLU A 34 1.54 0.92 6.58
C GLU A 34 2.79 0.67 7.43
N SER A 35 2.63 0.35 8.71
CA SER A 35 3.71 0.19 9.69
C SER A 35 4.29 -1.22 9.79
N GLY A 36 4.01 -2.10 8.83
CA GLY A 36 4.47 -3.48 8.83
C GLY A 36 5.93 -3.63 8.41
N ARG A 37 6.33 -4.87 8.12
CA ARG A 37 7.73 -5.22 7.76
C ARG A 37 8.28 -4.57 6.48
N GLY A 38 7.45 -3.82 5.75
CA GLY A 38 7.81 -3.25 4.46
C GLY A 38 7.95 -4.30 3.35
N ILE A 39 8.50 -3.87 2.22
CA ILE A 39 8.79 -4.68 1.04
C ILE A 39 10.30 -4.64 0.81
N ASP A 40 10.90 -5.78 0.45
CA ASP A 40 12.33 -5.84 0.13
C ASP A 40 12.65 -4.97 -1.10
N ALA A 41 13.81 -4.31 -1.09
CA ALA A 41 14.21 -3.43 -2.19
C ALA A 41 14.28 -4.16 -3.55
N THR A 42 14.66 -5.44 -3.55
CA THR A 42 14.74 -6.26 -4.77
C THR A 42 13.37 -6.61 -5.32
N ASP A 43 12.35 -6.66 -4.47
CA ASP A 43 10.97 -6.92 -4.86
C ASP A 43 10.23 -5.66 -5.31
N MET A 44 10.74 -4.46 -5.00
CA MET A 44 10.03 -3.20 -5.23
C MET A 44 9.71 -2.92 -6.69
N ALA A 45 10.59 -3.31 -7.61
CA ALA A 45 10.35 -3.15 -9.05
C ALA A 45 9.24 -4.07 -9.57
N ARG A 46 8.92 -5.13 -8.83
CA ARG A 46 8.05 -6.23 -9.27
C ARG A 46 6.66 -6.19 -8.64
N VAL A 47 6.41 -5.32 -7.68
CA VAL A 47 5.15 -5.32 -6.92
C VAL A 47 3.91 -5.03 -7.77
N PHE A 48 4.08 -4.41 -8.93
CA PHE A 48 3.02 -4.15 -9.90
C PHE A 48 2.98 -5.20 -11.03
N GLU A 49 3.88 -6.19 -11.04
CA GLU A 49 3.82 -7.31 -11.98
C GLU A 49 2.62 -8.20 -11.67
N PRO A 50 1.82 -8.59 -12.68
CA PRO A 50 0.79 -9.60 -12.49
C PRO A 50 1.38 -10.88 -11.90
N PHE A 51 0.63 -11.49 -10.98
CA PHE A 51 0.98 -12.74 -10.31
C PHE A 51 2.13 -12.69 -9.31
N PHE A 52 2.74 -11.52 -9.08
CA PHE A 52 3.75 -11.36 -8.04
C PHE A 52 3.11 -11.38 -6.64
N THR A 53 3.62 -12.22 -5.74
CA THR A 53 3.18 -12.30 -4.34
C THR A 53 4.30 -12.81 -3.42
N THR A 54 4.43 -12.20 -2.24
CA THR A 54 5.28 -12.69 -1.13
C THR A 54 4.46 -13.38 -0.03
N LYS A 55 3.15 -13.51 -0.24
CA LYS A 55 2.23 -14.15 0.70
C LYS A 55 2.06 -15.63 0.35
N PRO A 56 1.92 -16.52 1.36
CA PRO A 56 1.77 -17.96 1.14
C PRO A 56 0.48 -18.31 0.40
N THR A 57 -0.53 -17.42 0.41
CA THR A 57 -1.80 -17.57 -0.30
C THR A 57 -2.14 -16.30 -1.07
N GLY A 58 -2.89 -16.46 -2.17
CA GLY A 58 -3.35 -15.36 -3.03
C GLY A 58 -2.63 -15.31 -4.38
N ILE A 59 -3.35 -14.84 -5.42
CA ILE A 59 -2.92 -14.90 -6.82
C ILE A 59 -1.92 -13.79 -7.19
N GLY A 60 -1.75 -12.74 -6.37
CA GLY A 60 -0.81 -11.64 -6.70
C GLY A 60 -1.33 -10.67 -7.76
N MET A 61 -2.66 -10.44 -7.82
CA MET A 61 -3.28 -9.54 -8.81
C MET A 61 -3.57 -8.13 -8.30
N ARG A 62 -3.61 -7.91 -6.99
CA ARG A 62 -4.20 -6.69 -6.40
C ARG A 62 -3.46 -5.41 -6.79
N LEU A 63 -2.13 -5.39 -6.63
CA LEU A 63 -1.32 -4.21 -6.97
C LEU A 63 -1.23 -4.01 -8.48
N ALA A 64 -1.22 -5.09 -9.27
CA ALA A 64 -1.20 -5.01 -10.73
C ALA A 64 -2.45 -4.32 -11.35
N ILE A 65 -3.56 -4.24 -10.60
CA ILE A 65 -4.80 -3.57 -11.05
C ILE A 65 -4.77 -2.06 -10.80
N VAL A 66 -4.03 -1.59 -9.78
CA VAL A 66 -4.04 -0.18 -9.32
C VAL A 66 -2.91 0.67 -9.94
N ARG A 67 -2.61 0.44 -11.21
CA ARG A 67 -1.65 1.24 -11.98
C ARG A 67 -2.31 2.40 -12.72
#